data_AF-A0A1W1UXA1-F1
#
_entry.id   AF-A0A1W1UXA1-F1
#
_cell.length_a   1.000
_cell.length_b   1.000
_cell.length_c   1.000
_cell.angle_alpha   90.00
_cell.angle_beta   90.00
_cell.angle_gamma   90.00
#
_symmetry.space_group_name_H-M   'P 1'
#
loop_
_entity.id
_entity.type
_entity.pdbx_description
1 polymer ?
#
loop_
_entity_poly.entity_id
_entity_poly.type
_entity_poly.pdbx_seq_one_letter_code
_entity_poly.pdbx_strand_id
1 'polypeptide(L)'
;MNLFTLIAGRSEDTFTLGGIVFEAAPLTLMEVGEYFAIKSRSAGPGGITFDERAEYIAMKLRLRVQKTDPITITRDWLMEQVGVPGLDLVEYVLIYAEMPQPKDAGGEAKKD
;
A
#
# COMPACT_ATOMS: atom_id res chain seq x y z
N MET A 1 10.57 -12.85 -3.16
CA MET A 1 9.74 -12.41 -4.30
C MET A 1 10.41 -12.71 -5.64
N ASN A 2 9.70 -13.31 -6.63
CA ASN A 2 10.21 -13.57 -7.98
C ASN A 2 10.12 -12.31 -8.86
N LEU A 3 11.15 -12.01 -9.66
CA LEU A 3 11.21 -10.86 -10.58
C LEU A 3 10.02 -10.82 -11.55
N PHE A 4 9.51 -11.99 -11.98
CA PHE A 4 8.34 -12.04 -12.85
C PHE A 4 7.07 -11.52 -12.16
N THR A 5 6.89 -11.81 -10.87
CA THR A 5 5.78 -11.33 -10.04
C THR A 5 5.83 -9.80 -9.89
N LEU A 6 7.03 -9.24 -9.70
CA LEU A 6 7.27 -7.79 -9.65
C LEU A 6 6.99 -7.09 -10.98
N ILE A 7 7.23 -7.75 -12.11
CA ILE A 7 7.00 -7.16 -13.43
C ILE A 7 5.53 -7.28 -13.83
N ALA A 8 4.91 -8.43 -13.52
CA ALA A 8 3.54 -8.73 -13.94
C ALA A 8 2.48 -8.11 -13.02
N GLY A 9 2.80 -7.81 -11.76
CA GLY A 9 1.86 -7.24 -10.79
C GLY A 9 0.69 -8.18 -10.50
N ARG A 10 0.96 -9.48 -10.29
CA ARG A 10 -0.05 -10.51 -10.02
C ARG A 10 0.31 -11.32 -8.78
N SER A 11 -0.68 -11.75 -8.01
CA SER A 11 -0.52 -12.65 -6.88
C SER A 11 -1.72 -13.60 -6.77
N GLU A 12 -1.49 -14.83 -6.30
CA GLU A 12 -2.56 -15.74 -5.91
C GLU A 12 -3.02 -15.49 -4.47
N ASP A 13 -2.22 -14.75 -3.69
CA ASP A 13 -2.51 -14.41 -2.31
C ASP A 13 -3.47 -13.23 -2.19
N THR A 14 -4.18 -13.17 -1.07
CA THR A 14 -5.10 -12.07 -0.75
C THR A 14 -4.86 -11.53 0.65
N PHE A 15 -5.27 -10.28 0.87
CA PHE A 15 -5.34 -9.67 2.20
C PHE A 15 -6.68 -8.97 2.39
N THR A 16 -7.03 -8.75 3.65
CA THR A 16 -8.31 -8.11 4.02
C THR A 16 -8.06 -6.76 4.66
N LEU A 17 -8.80 -5.74 4.22
CA LEU A 17 -8.83 -4.42 4.84
C LEU A 17 -10.27 -3.92 4.92
N GLY A 18 -10.73 -3.51 6.12
CA GLY A 18 -12.09 -3.02 6.32
C GLY A 18 -13.19 -4.02 5.90
N GLY A 19 -12.91 -5.32 6.02
CA GLY A 19 -13.82 -6.39 5.56
C GLY A 19 -13.84 -6.63 4.04
N ILE A 20 -13.03 -5.90 3.26
CA ILE A 20 -12.90 -6.07 1.81
C ILE A 20 -11.64 -6.89 1.52
N VAL A 21 -11.75 -7.83 0.58
CA VAL A 21 -10.65 -8.70 0.15
C VAL A 21 -9.98 -8.14 -1.09
N PHE A 22 -8.65 -8.03 -1.03
CA PHE A 22 -7.79 -7.53 -2.10
C PHE A 22 -6.76 -8.57 -2.51
N GLU A 23 -6.41 -8.60 -3.79
CA GLU A 23 -5.24 -9.34 -4.27
C GLU A 23 -3.96 -8.73 -3.69
N ALA A 24 -3.08 -9.56 -3.13
CA ALA A 24 -1.79 -9.17 -2.58
C ALA A 24 -0.72 -9.01 -3.67
N ALA A 25 -1.11 -8.45 -4.82
CA ALA A 25 -0.23 -8.22 -5.95
C ALA A 25 0.69 -7.02 -5.68
N PRO A 26 2.02 -7.18 -5.76
CA PRO A 26 2.93 -6.05 -5.63
C PRO A 26 2.66 -5.02 -6.75
N LEU A 27 3.03 -3.78 -6.50
CA LEU A 27 3.13 -2.76 -7.52
C LEU A 27 4.16 -3.20 -8.56
N THR A 28 3.85 -2.96 -9.84
CA THR A 28 4.83 -3.17 -10.90
C THR A 28 5.98 -2.16 -10.79
N LEU A 29 7.11 -2.43 -11.44
CA LEU A 29 8.25 -1.50 -11.46
C LEU A 29 7.85 -0.06 -11.87
N MET A 30 6.95 0.07 -12.84
CA MET A 30 6.45 1.38 -13.29
C MET A 30 5.63 2.08 -12.21
N GLU A 31 4.76 1.35 -11.53
CA GLU A 31 3.92 1.88 -10.44
C GLU A 31 4.74 2.23 -9.19
N VAL A 32 5.82 1.49 -8.90
CA VAL A 32 6.78 1.85 -7.86
C VAL A 32 7.49 3.16 -8.22
N GLY A 33 7.87 3.34 -9.50
CA GLY A 33 8.44 4.59 -10.00
C GLY A 33 7.49 5.79 -9.87
N GLU A 34 6.23 5.62 -10.25
CA GLU A 34 5.15 6.63 -10.05
C GLU A 34 5.01 6.99 -8.58
N TYR A 35 5.02 5.98 -7.71
CA TYR A 35 4.89 6.16 -6.28
C TYR A 35 6.04 6.96 -5.66
N PHE A 36 7.29 6.61 -5.98
CA PHE A 36 8.44 7.37 -5.48
C PHE A 36 8.50 8.79 -6.04
N ALA A 37 8.03 9.02 -7.27
CA ALA A 37 7.88 10.36 -7.80
C ALA A 37 6.89 11.19 -6.95
N ILE A 38 5.74 10.60 -6.55
CA ILE A 38 4.79 11.26 -5.62
C ILE A 38 5.48 11.57 -4.28
N LYS A 39 6.13 10.59 -3.65
CA LYS A 39 6.83 10.80 -2.36
C LYS A 39 7.92 11.89 -2.44
N SER A 40 8.68 11.92 -3.53
CA SER A 40 9.74 12.92 -3.71
C SER A 40 9.20 14.35 -3.84
N ARG A 41 8.01 14.53 -4.43
CA ARG A 41 7.31 15.83 -4.50
C ARG A 41 6.76 16.26 -3.14
N SER A 42 6.35 15.30 -2.30
CA SER A 42 5.87 15.57 -0.94
C SER A 42 6.95 16.12 0.02
N ALA A 43 8.24 16.01 -0.32
CA ALA A 43 9.35 16.50 0.51
C ALA A 43 9.77 17.96 0.22
N GLY A 44 9.11 18.65 -0.72
CA GLY A 44 9.43 20.04 -1.10
C GLY A 44 8.64 21.12 -0.33
N PRO A 45 9.08 22.40 -0.36
CA PRO A 45 8.32 23.52 0.21
C PRO A 45 7.03 23.73 -0.59
N GLY A 46 5.88 23.60 0.06
CA GLY A 46 4.55 23.54 -0.59
C GLY A 46 4.08 22.12 -0.92
N GLY A 47 4.75 21.11 -0.35
CA GLY A 47 4.63 19.69 -0.66
C GLY A 47 3.21 19.18 -0.75
N ILE A 48 2.97 18.38 -1.79
CA ILE A 48 1.67 17.77 -1.94
C ILE A 48 1.47 16.76 -0.82
N THR A 49 0.32 16.95 -0.18
CA THR A 49 -0.03 16.49 1.14
C THR A 49 -0.21 14.99 1.16
N PHE A 50 -0.09 14.43 2.36
CA PHE A 50 -0.56 13.11 2.76
C PHE A 50 -1.77 12.55 1.96
N ASP A 51 -2.68 13.42 1.53
CA ASP A 51 -3.83 13.12 0.69
C ASP A 51 -3.49 12.50 -0.67
N GLU A 52 -2.45 12.95 -1.38
CA GLU A 52 -2.07 12.36 -2.68
C GLU A 52 -1.54 10.94 -2.54
N ARG A 53 -0.79 10.70 -1.46
CA ARG A 53 -0.29 9.36 -1.14
C ARG A 53 -1.45 8.41 -0.86
N ALA A 54 -2.39 8.85 -0.04
CA ALA A 54 -3.58 8.07 0.28
C ALA A 54 -4.49 7.85 -0.93
N GLU A 55 -4.67 8.86 -1.80
CA GLU A 55 -5.42 8.71 -3.05
C GLU A 55 -4.74 7.73 -4.00
N TYR A 56 -3.42 7.80 -4.15
CA TYR A 56 -2.68 6.85 -4.98
C TYR A 56 -2.83 5.41 -4.48
N ILE A 57 -2.69 5.19 -3.17
CA ILE A 57 -2.85 3.86 -2.58
C ILE A 57 -4.30 3.37 -2.77
N ALA A 58 -5.30 4.22 -2.54
CA ALA A 58 -6.70 3.89 -2.79
C ALA A 58 -6.92 3.48 -4.26
N MET A 59 -6.39 4.25 -5.22
CA MET A 59 -6.43 3.92 -6.64
C MET A 59 -5.81 2.55 -6.94
N LYS A 60 -4.68 2.19 -6.32
CA LYS A 60 -4.06 0.88 -6.52
C LYS A 60 -4.83 -0.26 -5.87
N LEU A 61 -5.52 -0.02 -4.76
CA LEU A 61 -6.44 -0.97 -4.14
C LEU A 61 -7.69 -1.22 -5.00
N ARG A 62 -8.22 -0.19 -5.68
CA ARG A 62 -9.34 -0.33 -6.64
C ARG A 62 -9.06 -1.36 -7.73
N LEU A 63 -7.81 -1.47 -8.16
CA LEU A 63 -7.40 -2.43 -9.19
C LEU A 63 -7.27 -3.87 -8.66
N ARG A 64 -7.29 -4.06 -7.34
CA ARG A 64 -7.01 -5.33 -6.65
C ARG A 64 -8.23 -5.90 -5.94
N VAL A 65 -9.36 -5.18 -5.94
CA VAL A 65 -10.60 -5.64 -5.32
C VAL A 65 -11.35 -6.59 -6.26
N GLN A 66 -11.87 -7.70 -5.73
CA GLN A 66 -12.52 -8.72 -6.56
C GLN A 66 -14.04 -8.65 -6.56
N LYS A 67 -14.64 -8.51 -5.36
CA LYS A 67 -16.10 -8.70 -5.15
C LYS A 67 -16.83 -7.42 -4.72
N THR A 68 -16.08 -6.38 -4.39
CA THR A 68 -16.64 -5.09 -3.97
C THR A 68 -16.50 -4.10 -5.11
N ASP A 69 -17.48 -3.19 -5.24
CA ASP A 69 -17.43 -2.12 -6.23
C ASP A 69 -16.19 -1.25 -6.00
N PRO A 70 -15.24 -1.17 -6.97
CA PRO A 70 -14.03 -0.38 -6.81
C PRO A 70 -14.28 1.09 -6.46
N ILE A 71 -15.41 1.68 -6.86
CA ILE A 71 -15.68 3.09 -6.57
C ILE A 71 -15.81 3.39 -5.06
N THR A 72 -16.09 2.35 -4.26
CA THR A 72 -16.21 2.47 -2.80
C THR A 72 -14.86 2.63 -2.10
N ILE A 73 -13.75 2.28 -2.77
CA ILE A 73 -12.40 2.39 -2.21
C ILE A 73 -11.88 3.81 -2.45
N THR A 74 -12.31 4.74 -1.61
CA THR A 74 -11.89 6.15 -1.66
C THR A 74 -10.68 6.39 -0.75
N ARG A 75 -10.00 7.54 -0.92
CA ARG A 75 -9.02 8.03 0.06
C ARG A 75 -9.61 8.06 1.47
N ASP A 76 -10.81 8.62 1.60
CA ASP A 76 -11.46 8.80 2.90
C ASP A 76 -11.78 7.47 3.55
N TRP A 77 -12.33 6.52 2.78
CA TRP A 77 -12.55 5.16 3.25
C TRP A 77 -11.24 4.52 3.71
N LEU A 78 -10.18 4.58 2.91
CA LEU A 78 -8.88 4.01 3.26
C LEU A 78 -8.38 4.61 4.58
N MET A 79 -8.44 5.93 4.69
CA MET A 79 -7.99 6.65 5.88
C MET A 79 -8.81 6.34 7.13
N GLU A 80 -10.12 6.13 6.98
CA GLU A 80 -11.00 5.67 8.07
C GLU A 80 -10.63 4.25 8.53
N GLN A 81 -10.24 3.36 7.61
CA GLN A 81 -9.90 1.98 7.96
C GLN A 81 -8.51 1.83 8.60
N VAL A 82 -7.51 2.60 8.15
CA VAL A 82 -6.11 2.36 8.57
C VAL A 82 -5.45 3.49 9.35
N GLY A 83 -5.96 4.72 9.24
CA GLY A 83 -5.28 5.91 9.74
C GLY A 83 -3.88 6.11 9.14
N VAL A 84 -3.14 7.08 9.66
CA VAL A 84 -1.78 7.41 9.18
C VAL A 84 -0.81 6.23 9.37
N PRO A 85 -0.74 5.56 10.55
CA PRO A 85 0.23 4.48 10.76
C PRO A 85 -0.06 3.25 9.90
N GLY A 86 -1.34 2.91 9.69
CA GLY A 86 -1.70 1.77 8.87
C GLY A 86 -1.51 2.02 7.37
N LEU A 87 -1.46 3.28 6.93
CA LEU A 87 -1.12 3.61 5.54
C LEU A 87 0.31 3.16 5.18
N ASP A 88 1.26 3.27 6.11
CA ASP A 88 2.63 2.76 5.93
C ASP A 88 2.65 1.23 5.78
N LEU A 89 1.78 0.52 6.49
CA LEU A 89 1.66 -0.94 6.38
C LEU A 89 1.07 -1.36 5.03
N VAL A 90 -0.01 -0.70 4.59
CA VAL A 90 -0.60 -0.98 3.27
C VAL A 90 0.40 -0.69 2.15
N GLU A 91 1.14 0.41 2.26
CA GLU A 91 2.24 0.72 1.34
C GLU A 91 3.27 -0.40 1.30
N TYR A 92 3.73 -0.87 2.47
CA TYR A 92 4.73 -1.93 2.55
C TYR A 92 4.24 -3.20 1.85
N VAL A 93 3.00 -3.62 2.09
CA VAL A 93 2.39 -4.78 1.42
C VAL A 93 2.34 -4.58 -0.08
N LEU A 94 1.95 -3.39 -0.55
CA LEU A 94 1.88 -3.11 -1.99
C LEU A 94 3.27 -3.05 -2.64
N ILE A 95 4.32 -2.65 -1.93
CA ILE A 95 5.68 -2.58 -2.50
C ILE A 95 6.37 -3.94 -2.47
N TYR A 96 6.24 -4.66 -1.35
CA TYR A 96 7.05 -5.86 -1.08
C TYR A 96 6.28 -7.17 -1.24
N ALA A 97 4.95 -7.12 -1.40
CA ALA A 97 4.05 -8.29 -1.38
C ALA A 97 4.19 -9.15 -0.12
N GLU A 98 4.63 -8.54 0.99
CA GLU A 98 4.90 -9.20 2.26
C GLU A 98 4.39 -8.31 3.40
N MET A 99 4.01 -8.90 4.53
CA MET A 99 3.76 -8.12 5.75
C MET A 99 5.10 -7.73 6.38
N PRO A 100 5.26 -6.50 6.88
CA PRO A 100 6.49 -6.11 7.58
C PRO A 100 6.66 -6.99 8.82
N GLN A 101 7.87 -7.53 9.01
CA GLN A 101 8.15 -8.37 10.18
C GLN A 101 8.26 -7.47 11.42
N PRO A 102 7.90 -7.96 12.62
CA PRO A 102 7.95 -7.15 13.86
C PRO A 102 9.33 -6.53 14.13
N LYS A 103 10.40 -7.18 13.66
CA LYS A 103 11.79 -6.70 13.77
C LYS A 103 12.10 -5.46 12.90
N ASP A 104 11.29 -5.19 11.90
CA ASP A 104 11.45 -4.06 10.98
C ASP A 104 10.68 -2.81 11.47
N ALA A 105 9.89 -2.94 12.53
CA ALA A 105 9.04 -1.89 13.11
C ALA A 105 9.66 -1.15 14.33
N GLY A 106 10.95 -1.34 14.61
CA GLY A 106 11.67 -0.54 15.60
C GLY A 106 11.30 -0.80 17.07
N GLY A 107 11.25 -2.08 17.48
CA GLY A 107 11.12 -2.45 18.88
C GLY A 107 12.14 -3.52 19.26
N GLU A 108 13.24 -3.12 19.90
CA GLU A 108 14.03 -4.04 20.72
C GLU A 108 13.13 -4.57 21.83
N ALA A 109 12.58 -5.77 21.65
CA ALA A 109 12.13 -6.56 22.77
C ALA A 109 13.38 -7.04 23.50
N LYS A 110 13.85 -6.26 24.48
CA LYS A 110 14.73 -6.76 25.53
C LYS A 110 14.04 -7.96 26.16
N LYS A 111 14.65 -9.13 25.99
CA LYS A 111 14.34 -10.31 26.78
C LYS A 111 15.03 -10.15 28.13
N ASP A 112 14.24 -10.10 29.19
CA ASP A 112 14.66 -10.56 30.52
C ASP A 112 14.22 -12.03 30.69
#